data_AF-A2DJE7-F1
#
_entry.id   AF-A2DJE7-F1
#
_cell.length_a   1.000
_cell.length_b   1.000
_cell.length_c   1.000
_cell.angle_alpha   90.00
_cell.angle_beta   90.00
_cell.angle_gamma   90.00
#
_symmetry.space_group_name_H-M   'P 1'
#
loop_
_entity.id
_entity.type
_entity.pdbx_description
1 polymer ?
#
loop_
_entity_poly.entity_id
_entity_poly.type
_entity_poly.pdbx_seq_one_letter_code
_entity_poly.pdbx_strand_id
1 'polypeptide(L)'
;MLCGLPRRISEKSRLSDKLYYSILFSYGFDADDANEIAGKLVKIQQDLKNIKFNVSNLDIYQYFKIFMDFYKGILNFLDLKGITQEEFTQLSRDFIYCCHGTYKNLKSFSQACSKNIIWIKFYRYFPKHYAQKLLIAGKEICVRYNDLLQWLRSENKKLWEKYKFRIHDDFKENPHYKNVMDDDLFNNIPEKDITFWFDDLDFLVPICIEN
;
A
#
# COMPACT_ATOMS: atom_id res chain seq x y z
N MET A 1 -9.25 -27.90 37.86
CA MET A 1 -9.49 -26.57 38.44
C MET A 1 -9.82 -25.63 37.29
N LEU A 2 -11.11 -25.31 37.10
CA LEU A 2 -11.58 -24.36 36.10
C LEU A 2 -11.45 -22.95 36.70
N CYS A 3 -10.50 -22.16 36.21
CA CYS A 3 -10.33 -20.77 36.65
C CYS A 3 -10.10 -19.88 35.42
N GLY A 4 -11.12 -19.10 35.07
CA GLY A 4 -11.04 -18.08 34.03
C GLY A 4 -12.37 -17.89 33.30
N LEU A 5 -13.37 -17.32 33.97
CA LEU A 5 -14.57 -16.80 33.31
C LEU A 5 -14.16 -15.93 32.10
N PRO A 6 -14.85 -16.04 30.94
CA PRO A 6 -14.54 -15.22 29.80
C PRO A 6 -14.75 -13.76 30.19
N ARG A 7 -13.70 -12.94 30.15
CA ARG A 7 -13.83 -11.48 30.23
C ARG A 7 -14.98 -11.08 29.32
N ARG A 8 -15.98 -10.35 29.84
CA ARG A 8 -16.99 -9.69 28.99
C ARG A 8 -16.23 -8.87 27.97
N ILE A 9 -16.17 -9.37 26.74
CA ILE A 9 -15.63 -8.63 25.60
C ILE A 9 -16.42 -7.32 25.57
N SER A 10 -15.72 -6.19 25.74
CA SER A 10 -16.37 -4.88 25.73
C SER A 10 -17.14 -4.73 24.43
N GLU A 11 -18.26 -4.00 24.46
CA GLU A 11 -19.09 -3.78 23.27
C GLU A 11 -18.28 -3.15 22.12
N LYS A 12 -17.31 -2.30 22.46
CA LYS A 12 -16.28 -1.77 21.56
C LYS A 12 -15.48 -2.88 20.87
N SER A 13 -14.93 -3.82 21.64
CA SER A 13 -14.18 -4.95 21.09
C SER A 13 -15.04 -5.82 20.18
N ARG A 14 -16.33 -6.06 20.53
CA ARG A 14 -17.25 -6.82 19.67
C ARG A 14 -17.54 -6.15 18.33
N LEU A 15 -17.67 -4.81 18.29
CA LEU A 15 -17.94 -4.08 17.06
C LEU A 15 -16.70 -3.95 16.18
N SER A 16 -15.52 -3.77 16.77
CA SER A 16 -14.24 -3.82 16.06
C SER A 16 -13.99 -5.21 15.46
N ASP A 17 -14.27 -6.28 16.21
CA ASP A 17 -14.17 -7.66 15.71
C ASP A 17 -15.14 -7.89 14.54
N LYS A 18 -16.39 -7.44 14.65
CA LYS A 18 -17.37 -7.53 13.55
C LYS A 18 -16.91 -6.78 12.30
N LEU A 19 -16.34 -5.59 12.45
CA LEU A 19 -15.81 -4.80 11.34
C LEU A 19 -14.64 -5.54 10.68
N TYR A 20 -13.70 -6.04 11.48
CA TYR A 20 -12.57 -6.84 11.00
C TYR A 20 -13.03 -8.10 10.23
N TYR A 21 -13.96 -8.86 10.80
CA TYR A 21 -14.53 -10.04 10.13
C TYR A 21 -15.32 -9.69 8.87
N SER A 22 -16.01 -8.55 8.84
CA SER A 22 -16.71 -8.10 7.64
C SER A 22 -15.75 -7.80 6.48
N ILE A 23 -14.52 -7.37 6.78
CA ILE A 23 -13.45 -7.12 5.81
C ILE A 23 -12.78 -8.43 5.38
N LEU A 24 -12.53 -9.36 6.30
CA LEU A 24 -11.89 -10.63 5.97
C LEU A 24 -12.79 -11.57 5.16
N PHE A 25 -14.09 -11.56 5.44
CA PHE A 25 -15.06 -12.46 4.80
C PHE A 25 -15.92 -11.74 3.77
N SER A 26 -15.50 -10.56 3.29
CA SER A 26 -16.18 -9.90 2.19
C SER A 26 -16.05 -10.70 0.90
N TYR A 27 -17.14 -10.75 0.15
CA TYR A 27 -17.17 -11.44 -1.13
C TYR A 27 -16.08 -10.89 -2.07
N GLY A 28 -15.22 -11.76 -2.58
CA GLY A 28 -14.13 -11.41 -3.48
C GLY A 28 -12.81 -11.02 -2.78
N PHE A 29 -12.74 -11.12 -1.45
CA PHE A 29 -11.47 -11.11 -0.73
C PHE A 29 -10.91 -12.53 -0.60
N ASP A 30 -9.68 -12.74 -1.06
CA ASP A 30 -8.96 -13.99 -0.87
C ASP A 30 -7.74 -13.71 0.01
N ALA A 31 -7.80 -14.19 1.25
CA ALA A 31 -6.74 -13.98 2.24
C ALA A 31 -5.44 -14.70 1.85
N ASP A 32 -5.52 -15.81 1.11
CA ASP A 32 -4.35 -16.54 0.65
C ASP A 32 -3.66 -15.78 -0.50
N ASP A 33 -4.42 -15.25 -1.46
CA ASP A 33 -3.90 -14.37 -2.53
C ASP A 33 -3.30 -13.09 -1.93
N ALA A 34 -3.93 -12.51 -0.90
CA ALA A 34 -3.42 -11.34 -0.19
C ALA A 34 -2.05 -11.58 0.48
N ASN A 35 -1.90 -12.71 1.20
CA ASN A 35 -0.65 -13.11 1.82
C ASN A 35 0.43 -13.41 0.76
N GLU A 36 0.06 -14.08 -0.34
CA GLU A 36 0.97 -14.36 -1.44
C GLU A 36 1.49 -13.07 -2.09
N ILE A 37 0.62 -12.09 -2.33
CA ILE A 37 0.97 -10.77 -2.89
C ILE A 37 1.93 -10.02 -1.95
N ALA A 38 1.68 -10.04 -0.63
CA ALA A 38 2.58 -9.43 0.34
C ALA A 38 3.98 -10.05 0.31
N GLY A 39 4.07 -11.40 0.22
CA GLY A 39 5.33 -12.11 0.05
C GLY A 39 6.04 -11.79 -1.27
N LYS A 40 5.30 -11.61 -2.36
CA LYS A 40 5.85 -11.18 -3.66
C LYS A 40 6.44 -9.78 -3.62
N LEU A 41 5.88 -8.87 -2.84
CA LEU A 41 6.35 -7.49 -2.76
C LEU A 41 7.80 -7.39 -2.26
N VAL A 42 8.18 -8.22 -1.28
CA VAL A 42 9.56 -8.29 -0.77
C VAL A 42 10.52 -8.73 -1.86
N LYS A 43 10.15 -9.76 -2.64
CA LYS A 43 10.95 -10.27 -3.76
C LYS A 43 11.08 -9.23 -4.87
N ILE A 44 9.98 -8.56 -5.21
CA ILE A 44 9.96 -7.50 -6.22
C ILE A 44 10.86 -6.34 -5.80
N GLN A 45 10.85 -5.92 -4.53
CA GLN A 45 11.76 -4.87 -4.07
C GLN A 45 13.23 -5.29 -4.25
N GLN A 46 13.58 -6.53 -3.94
CA GLN A 46 14.92 -7.06 -4.18
C GLN A 46 15.27 -7.05 -5.68
N ASP A 47 14.36 -7.49 -6.54
CA ASP A 47 14.56 -7.49 -7.97
C ASP A 47 14.71 -6.09 -8.56
N LEU A 48 13.92 -5.11 -8.09
CA LEU A 48 14.05 -3.70 -8.44
C LEU A 48 15.43 -3.16 -8.04
N LYS A 49 15.89 -3.42 -6.81
CA LYS A 49 17.25 -3.07 -6.35
C LYS A 49 18.33 -3.72 -7.21
N ASN A 50 18.16 -5.00 -7.58
CA ASN A 50 19.11 -5.72 -8.42
C ASN A 50 19.22 -5.12 -9.83
N ILE A 51 18.12 -4.62 -10.38
CA ILE A 51 18.16 -3.88 -11.64
C ILE A 51 18.48 -2.40 -11.45
N LYS A 52 18.85 -1.96 -10.24
CA LYS A 52 19.14 -0.56 -9.89
C LYS A 52 17.97 0.40 -10.15
N PHE A 53 16.75 -0.13 -10.09
CA PHE A 53 15.53 0.67 -10.19
C PHE A 53 15.22 1.26 -8.82
N ASN A 54 15.49 2.57 -8.67
CA ASN A 54 15.19 3.32 -7.45
C ASN A 54 14.06 4.31 -7.72
N VAL A 55 13.11 4.38 -6.79
CA VAL A 55 12.01 5.34 -6.81
C VAL A 55 11.91 5.93 -5.41
N SER A 56 12.13 7.24 -5.27
CA SER A 56 12.06 7.96 -3.99
C SER A 56 13.02 7.50 -2.89
N ASN A 57 12.89 8.11 -1.71
CA ASN A 57 13.70 7.85 -0.52
C ASN A 57 13.23 6.62 0.28
N LEU A 58 12.10 6.00 -0.09
CA LEU A 58 11.50 4.85 0.60
C LEU A 58 11.16 3.72 -0.38
N ASP A 59 11.41 2.47 0.05
CA ASP A 59 11.08 1.27 -0.70
C ASP A 59 9.54 1.06 -0.78
N ILE A 60 9.00 0.45 -1.84
CA ILE A 60 7.53 0.21 -1.96
C ILE A 60 6.97 -0.61 -0.79
N TYR A 61 7.79 -1.52 -0.25
CA TYR A 61 7.44 -2.30 0.93
C TYR A 61 7.23 -1.42 2.17
N GLN A 62 8.04 -0.39 2.35
CA GLN A 62 7.89 0.55 3.46
C GLN A 62 6.60 1.36 3.30
N TYR A 63 6.31 1.86 2.09
CA TYR A 63 5.03 2.54 1.82
C TYR A 63 3.82 1.66 2.11
N PHE A 64 3.85 0.42 1.64
CA PHE A 64 2.76 -0.52 1.91
C PHE A 64 2.63 -0.84 3.41
N LYS A 65 3.74 -1.02 4.12
CA LYS A 65 3.72 -1.25 5.57
C LYS A 65 3.09 -0.07 6.31
N ILE A 66 3.49 1.17 5.99
CA ILE A 66 2.94 2.36 6.63
C ILE A 66 1.44 2.49 6.34
N PHE A 67 1.01 2.20 5.11
CA PHE A 67 -0.42 2.13 4.77
C PHE A 67 -1.17 1.09 5.63
N MET A 68 -0.63 -0.11 5.79
CA MET A 68 -1.25 -1.15 6.61
C MET A 68 -1.31 -0.77 8.09
N ASP A 69 -0.25 -0.13 8.60
CA ASP A 69 -0.19 0.37 9.97
C ASP A 69 -1.23 1.49 10.19
N PHE A 70 -1.36 2.43 9.24
CA PHE A 70 -2.40 3.46 9.25
C PHE A 70 -3.81 2.84 9.28
N TYR A 71 -4.08 1.93 8.35
CA TYR A 71 -5.38 1.27 8.20
C TYR A 71 -5.78 0.50 9.47
N LYS A 72 -4.84 -0.27 10.01
CA LYS A 72 -5.00 -1.00 11.29
C LYS A 72 -5.22 -0.03 12.45
N GLY A 73 -4.48 1.06 12.48
CA GLY A 73 -4.61 2.10 13.49
C GLY A 73 -5.99 2.74 13.47
N ILE A 74 -6.52 3.14 12.31
CA ILE A 74 -7.89 3.65 12.24
C ILE A 74 -8.87 2.63 12.79
N LEU A 75 -8.81 1.36 12.36
CA LEU A 75 -9.72 0.32 12.83
C LEU A 75 -9.70 0.14 14.36
N ASN A 76 -8.52 0.28 14.98
CA ASN A 76 -8.35 0.11 16.43
C ASN A 76 -8.84 1.30 17.24
N PHE A 77 -8.67 2.52 16.72
CA PHE A 77 -8.94 3.77 17.44
C PHE A 77 -10.27 4.43 17.07
N LEU A 78 -10.98 3.90 16.07
CA LEU A 78 -12.32 4.35 15.72
C LEU A 78 -13.28 4.13 16.90
N ASP A 79 -13.95 5.21 17.32
CA ASP A 79 -15.04 5.16 18.28
C ASP A 79 -16.32 4.73 17.59
N LEU A 80 -16.70 3.48 17.88
CA LEU A 80 -17.92 2.83 17.39
C LEU A 80 -19.11 3.05 18.34
N LYS A 81 -18.95 3.82 19.41
CA LYS A 81 -20.04 4.07 20.35
C LYS A 81 -21.14 4.90 19.69
N GLY A 82 -22.37 4.40 19.76
CA GLY A 82 -23.55 5.12 19.28
C GLY A 82 -23.68 5.21 17.77
N ILE A 83 -22.93 4.43 17.00
CA ILE A 83 -23.11 4.38 15.55
C ILE A 83 -24.41 3.66 15.18
N THR A 84 -25.06 4.10 14.12
CA THR A 84 -26.23 3.38 13.59
C THR A 84 -25.80 2.17 12.77
N GLN A 85 -26.74 1.26 12.50
CA GLN A 85 -26.51 0.12 11.61
C GLN A 85 -26.15 0.57 10.18
N GLU A 86 -26.72 1.67 9.72
CA GLU A 86 -26.44 2.27 8.41
C GLU A 86 -25.01 2.82 8.35
N GLU A 87 -24.58 3.54 9.39
CA GLU A 87 -23.20 4.02 9.53
C GLU A 87 -22.21 2.85 9.57
N PHE A 88 -22.51 1.79 10.33
CA PHE A 88 -21.68 0.58 10.36
C PHE A 88 -21.59 -0.10 9.00
N THR A 89 -22.69 -0.15 8.26
CA THR A 89 -22.72 -0.74 6.91
C THR A 89 -21.88 0.08 5.94
N GLN A 90 -21.98 1.41 5.99
CA GLN A 90 -21.16 2.29 5.15
C GLN A 90 -19.68 2.21 5.52
N LEU A 91 -19.36 2.20 6.82
CA LEU A 91 -18.02 1.97 7.34
C LEU A 91 -17.45 0.66 6.77
N SER A 92 -18.17 -0.45 6.92
CA SER A 92 -17.72 -1.74 6.41
C SER A 92 -17.43 -1.68 4.90
N ARG A 93 -18.32 -1.06 4.11
CA ARG A 93 -18.13 -0.90 2.66
C ARG A 93 -16.89 -0.10 2.30
N ASP A 94 -16.63 1.00 2.99
CA ASP A 94 -15.47 1.86 2.70
C ASP A 94 -14.15 1.13 2.98
N PHE A 95 -14.08 0.41 4.10
CA PHE A 95 -12.90 -0.37 4.47
C PHE A 95 -12.71 -1.57 3.51
N ILE A 96 -13.78 -2.29 3.17
CA ILE A 96 -13.74 -3.36 2.16
C ILE A 96 -13.24 -2.82 0.82
N TYR A 97 -13.76 -1.68 0.36
CA TYR A 97 -13.34 -1.05 -0.90
C TYR A 97 -11.85 -0.69 -0.89
N CYS A 98 -11.39 -0.04 0.18
CA CYS A 98 -9.99 0.34 0.35
C CYS A 98 -9.07 -0.88 0.35
N CYS A 99 -9.45 -1.93 1.10
CA CYS A 99 -8.71 -3.18 1.17
C CYS A 99 -8.61 -3.86 -0.21
N HIS A 100 -9.75 -4.12 -0.86
CA HIS A 100 -9.80 -4.80 -2.16
C HIS A 100 -9.08 -4.00 -3.25
N GLY A 101 -9.28 -2.68 -3.29
CA GLY A 101 -8.63 -1.82 -4.25
C GLY A 101 -7.11 -1.79 -4.06
N THR A 102 -6.63 -1.79 -2.81
CA THR A 102 -5.20 -1.88 -2.52
C THR A 102 -4.59 -3.18 -3.05
N TYR A 103 -5.21 -4.33 -2.76
CA TYR A 103 -4.70 -5.61 -3.27
C TYR A 103 -4.78 -5.72 -4.80
N LYS A 104 -5.82 -5.17 -5.42
CA LYS A 104 -5.92 -5.12 -6.89
C LYS A 104 -4.77 -4.31 -7.50
N ASN A 105 -4.46 -3.14 -6.95
CA ASN A 105 -3.36 -2.30 -7.43
C ASN A 105 -2.00 -2.97 -7.18
N LEU A 106 -1.82 -3.59 -6.01
CA LEU A 106 -0.61 -4.38 -5.70
C LEU A 106 -0.40 -5.55 -6.67
N LYS A 107 -1.48 -6.26 -7.02
CA LYS A 107 -1.43 -7.37 -7.99
C LYS A 107 -1.00 -6.87 -9.37
N SER A 108 -1.61 -5.77 -9.83
CA SER A 108 -1.25 -5.14 -11.11
C SER A 108 0.21 -4.67 -11.14
N PHE A 109 0.65 -3.98 -10.09
CA PHE A 109 2.05 -3.59 -9.90
C PHE A 109 2.99 -4.81 -9.92
N SER A 110 2.63 -5.86 -9.20
CA SER A 110 3.46 -7.06 -9.08
C SER A 110 3.64 -7.80 -10.40
N GLN A 111 2.56 -7.90 -11.18
CA GLN A 111 2.57 -8.50 -12.51
C GLN A 111 3.42 -7.68 -13.50
N ALA A 112 3.25 -6.35 -13.49
CA ALA A 112 4.02 -5.45 -14.35
C ALA A 112 5.53 -5.52 -14.02
N CYS A 113 5.88 -5.53 -12.73
CA CYS A 113 7.27 -5.70 -12.29
C CYS A 113 7.85 -7.03 -12.73
N SER A 114 7.18 -8.14 -12.44
CA SER A 114 7.67 -9.49 -12.76
C SER A 114 7.96 -9.63 -14.26
N LYS A 115 7.06 -9.14 -15.11
CA LYS A 115 7.23 -9.16 -16.57
C LYS A 115 8.39 -8.27 -17.02
N ASN A 116 8.39 -7.00 -16.60
CA ASN A 116 9.34 -6.01 -17.12
C ASN A 116 10.76 -6.17 -16.57
N ILE A 117 10.93 -6.71 -15.36
CA ILE A 117 12.26 -7.03 -14.80
C ILE A 117 12.94 -8.10 -15.64
N ILE A 118 12.21 -9.14 -16.09
CA ILE A 118 12.77 -10.18 -16.98
C ILE A 118 13.26 -9.54 -18.28
N TRP A 119 12.45 -8.68 -18.89
CA TRP A 119 12.82 -7.97 -20.11
C TRP A 119 14.03 -7.06 -19.93
N ILE A 120 14.08 -6.32 -18.82
CA ILE A 120 15.22 -5.45 -18.50
C ILE A 120 16.49 -6.29 -18.33
N LYS A 121 16.43 -7.39 -17.57
CA LYS A 121 17.57 -8.31 -17.41
C LYS A 121 18.08 -8.83 -18.76
N PHE A 122 17.18 -9.16 -19.68
CA PHE A 122 17.56 -9.63 -21.02
C PHE A 122 18.12 -8.51 -21.92
N TYR A 123 17.42 -7.38 -22.03
CA TYR A 123 17.79 -6.30 -22.97
C TYR A 123 19.06 -5.56 -22.57
N ARG A 124 19.42 -5.54 -21.27
CA ARG A 124 20.67 -4.93 -20.77
C ARG A 124 21.94 -5.53 -21.36
N TYR A 125 21.91 -6.78 -21.84
CA TYR A 125 23.06 -7.39 -22.50
C TYR A 125 23.31 -6.84 -23.92
N PHE A 126 22.29 -6.25 -24.55
CA PHE A 126 22.37 -5.73 -25.92
C PHE A 126 21.81 -4.30 -26.02
N PRO A 127 22.38 -3.36 -25.27
CA PRO A 127 21.78 -2.05 -25.05
C PRO A 127 21.59 -1.23 -26.32
N LYS A 128 22.56 -1.29 -27.25
CA LYS A 128 22.54 -0.57 -28.52
C LYS A 128 21.35 -0.99 -29.42
N HIS A 129 20.84 -2.21 -29.25
CA HIS A 129 19.74 -2.76 -30.07
C HIS A 129 18.37 -2.63 -29.39
N TYR A 130 18.34 -2.53 -28.06
CA TYR A 130 17.10 -2.58 -27.28
C TYR A 130 16.89 -1.38 -26.35
N ALA A 131 17.62 -0.27 -26.54
CA ALA A 131 17.47 0.95 -25.76
C ALA A 131 16.00 1.39 -25.59
N GLN A 132 15.22 1.44 -26.68
CA GLN A 132 13.80 1.79 -26.62
C GLN A 132 12.97 0.78 -25.80
N LYS A 133 13.25 -0.52 -25.92
CA LYS A 133 12.52 -1.54 -25.16
C LYS A 133 12.86 -1.51 -23.68
N LEU A 134 14.12 -1.22 -23.33
CA LEU A 134 14.55 -0.97 -21.95
C LEU A 134 13.81 0.24 -21.35
N LEU A 135 13.74 1.35 -22.09
CA LEU A 135 13.02 2.54 -21.65
C LEU A 135 11.52 2.28 -21.45
N ILE A 136 10.88 1.56 -22.39
CA ILE A 136 9.45 1.20 -22.27
C ILE A 136 9.21 0.32 -21.03
N ALA A 137 10.05 -0.69 -20.80
CA ALA A 137 9.92 -1.58 -19.65
C ALA A 137 10.10 -0.83 -18.32
N GLY A 138 11.11 0.04 -18.24
CA GLY A 138 11.33 0.91 -17.07
C GLY A 138 10.16 1.87 -16.84
N LYS A 139 9.65 2.50 -17.90
CA LYS A 139 8.48 3.40 -17.84
C LYS A 139 7.23 2.67 -17.35
N GLU A 140 6.99 1.43 -17.79
CA GLU A 140 5.82 0.67 -17.35
C GLU A 140 5.89 0.32 -15.85
N ILE A 141 7.07 -0.07 -15.33
CA ILE A 141 7.27 -0.26 -13.88
C ILE A 141 7.01 1.05 -13.13
N CYS A 142 7.57 2.15 -13.63
CA CYS A 142 7.45 3.48 -13.04
C CYS A 142 6.00 3.95 -12.95
N VAL A 143 5.23 3.84 -14.04
CA VAL A 143 3.80 4.19 -14.06
C VAL A 143 3.02 3.38 -13.04
N ARG A 144 3.23 2.06 -12.99
CA ARG A 144 2.51 1.19 -12.03
C ARG A 144 2.88 1.43 -10.58
N TYR A 145 4.13 1.80 -10.32
CA TYR A 145 4.57 2.21 -9.00
C TYR A 145 3.84 3.49 -8.56
N ASN A 146 3.80 4.49 -9.45
CA ASN A 146 3.12 5.76 -9.17
C ASN A 146 1.61 5.58 -8.99
N ASP A 147 0.96 4.79 -9.86
CA ASP A 147 -0.47 4.44 -9.75
C ASP A 147 -0.79 3.86 -8.36
N LEU A 148 0.04 2.91 -7.89
CA LEU A 148 -0.11 2.28 -6.58
C LEU A 148 0.06 3.31 -5.45
N LEU A 149 1.11 4.16 -5.50
CA LEU A 149 1.31 5.18 -4.47
C LEU A 149 0.16 6.20 -4.42
N GLN A 150 -0.29 6.68 -5.58
CA GLN A 150 -1.42 7.60 -5.67
C GLN A 150 -2.70 6.97 -5.11
N TRP A 151 -2.94 5.69 -5.41
CA TRP A 151 -4.05 4.93 -4.84
C TRP A 151 -3.98 4.88 -3.31
N LEU A 152 -2.87 4.39 -2.74
CA LEU A 152 -2.70 4.25 -1.28
C LEU A 152 -2.93 5.59 -0.56
N ARG A 153 -2.39 6.69 -1.11
CA ARG A 153 -2.56 8.04 -0.55
C ARG A 153 -4.00 8.54 -0.63
N SER A 154 -4.61 8.39 -1.80
CA SER A 154 -5.99 8.82 -2.04
C SER A 154 -6.94 8.13 -1.06
N GLU A 155 -6.80 6.81 -0.89
CA GLU A 155 -7.65 6.04 0.01
C GLU A 155 -7.38 6.36 1.49
N ASN A 156 -6.12 6.54 1.90
CA ASN A 156 -5.80 6.99 3.26
C ASN A 156 -6.40 8.36 3.57
N LYS A 157 -6.29 9.32 2.64
CA LYS A 157 -6.86 10.66 2.79
C LYS A 157 -8.38 10.60 2.89
N LYS A 158 -9.04 9.79 2.05
CA LYS A 158 -10.50 9.61 2.11
C LYS A 158 -10.95 9.03 3.46
N LEU A 159 -10.31 7.96 3.92
CA LEU A 159 -10.64 7.33 5.21
C LEU A 159 -10.38 8.30 6.37
N TRP A 160 -9.24 8.99 6.37
CA TRP A 160 -8.91 9.99 7.38
C TRP A 160 -9.95 11.10 7.44
N GLU A 161 -10.19 11.80 6.32
CA GLU A 161 -11.11 12.93 6.29
C GLU A 161 -12.53 12.54 6.70
N LYS A 162 -12.95 11.33 6.31
CA LYS A 162 -14.28 10.81 6.62
C LYS A 162 -14.44 10.36 8.06
N TYR A 163 -13.38 9.90 8.73
CA TYR A 163 -13.50 9.26 10.05
C TYR A 163 -12.70 9.92 11.16
N LYS A 164 -11.85 10.92 10.89
CA LYS A 164 -10.99 11.60 11.88
C LYS A 164 -11.71 12.12 13.11
N PHE A 165 -12.97 12.54 12.98
CA PHE A 165 -13.77 13.04 14.10
C PHE A 165 -14.28 11.93 15.04
N ARG A 166 -14.20 10.67 14.61
CA ARG A 166 -14.50 9.49 15.43
C ARG A 166 -13.24 8.78 15.92
N ILE A 167 -12.04 9.22 15.54
CA ILE A 167 -10.80 8.58 15.97
C ILE A 167 -10.41 9.17 17.32
N HIS A 168 -10.17 8.30 18.31
CA HIS A 168 -9.75 8.71 19.64
C HIS A 168 -8.38 9.41 19.60
N ASP A 169 -8.19 10.45 20.42
CA ASP A 169 -6.98 11.29 20.42
C ASP A 169 -5.68 10.49 20.63
N ASP A 170 -5.73 9.44 21.44
CA ASP A 170 -4.66 8.45 21.65
C ASP A 170 -4.02 7.92 20.35
N PHE A 171 -4.73 7.94 19.22
CA PHE A 171 -4.15 7.55 17.92
C PHE A 171 -2.93 8.41 17.56
N LYS A 172 -3.02 9.74 17.76
CA LYS A 172 -1.92 10.67 17.45
C LYS A 172 -0.85 10.69 18.54
N GLU A 173 -1.20 10.30 19.76
CA GLU A 173 -0.28 10.22 20.88
C GLU A 173 0.52 8.91 20.89
N ASN A 174 -0.01 7.85 20.27
CA ASN A 174 0.66 6.57 20.17
C ASN A 174 1.93 6.69 19.30
N PRO A 175 3.14 6.43 19.84
CA PRO A 175 4.38 6.58 19.08
C PRO A 175 4.44 5.78 17.78
N HIS A 176 3.75 4.62 17.72
CA HIS A 176 3.70 3.79 16.53
C HIS A 176 2.92 4.45 15.38
N TYR A 177 1.76 5.06 15.67
CA TYR A 177 0.89 5.68 14.66
C TYR A 177 1.17 7.17 14.45
N LYS A 178 1.79 7.83 15.43
CA LYS A 178 2.28 9.20 15.29
C LYS A 178 3.24 9.32 14.10
N ASN A 179 4.23 8.43 14.03
CA ASN A 179 5.19 8.40 12.92
C ASN A 179 4.51 8.12 11.58
N VAL A 180 3.44 7.31 11.55
CA VAL A 180 2.66 7.03 10.34
C VAL A 180 1.95 8.29 9.81
N MET A 181 1.61 9.24 10.68
CA MET A 181 0.98 10.52 10.33
C MET A 181 2.01 11.64 10.07
N ASP A 182 3.16 11.58 10.74
CA ASP A 182 4.29 12.50 10.57
C ASP A 182 5.12 12.17 9.32
N ASP A 183 5.19 10.90 8.91
CA ASP A 183 5.79 10.48 7.65
C ASP A 183 4.93 11.02 6.49
N ASP A 184 5.61 11.69 5.56
CA ASP A 184 5.19 12.43 4.36
C ASP A 184 4.17 11.80 3.38
N LEU A 185 3.46 10.73 3.77
CA LEU A 185 2.41 10.06 3.00
C LEU A 185 1.23 10.96 2.64
N PHE A 186 0.85 11.90 3.51
CA PHE A 186 -0.31 12.77 3.28
C PHE A 186 0.00 13.97 2.37
N ASN A 187 1.23 14.49 2.43
CA ASN A 187 1.51 15.85 1.98
C ASN A 187 2.60 15.95 0.91
N ASN A 188 3.55 15.01 0.82
CA ASN A 188 4.66 15.11 -0.13
C ASN A 188 4.58 14.02 -1.19
N ILE A 189 4.05 14.38 -2.36
CA ILE A 189 4.42 13.69 -3.59
C ILE A 189 5.90 14.00 -3.81
N PRO A 190 6.79 13.00 -4.01
CA PRO A 190 8.03 13.31 -4.67
C PRO A 190 7.65 13.75 -6.08
N GLU A 191 7.44 15.06 -6.27
CA GLU A 191 7.08 15.66 -7.56
C GLU A 191 8.19 15.44 -8.60
N LYS A 192 9.39 15.03 -8.16
CA LYS A 192 10.61 15.01 -8.98
C LYS A 192 11.52 13.79 -8.83
N ASP A 193 11.24 12.84 -7.92
CA ASP A 193 12.26 11.86 -7.50
C ASP A 193 12.00 10.43 -7.96
N ILE A 194 11.37 10.25 -9.13
CA ILE A 194 11.47 8.97 -9.84
C ILE A 194 12.58 9.07 -10.87
N THR A 195 13.81 8.94 -10.40
CA THR A 195 14.98 8.99 -11.26
C THR A 195 15.37 7.57 -11.65
N PHE A 196 14.98 7.16 -12.85
CA PHE A 196 15.43 5.90 -13.44
C PHE A 196 16.85 6.06 -13.97
N TRP A 197 17.82 5.45 -13.29
CA TRP A 197 19.20 5.38 -13.74
C TRP A 197 19.62 3.92 -13.85
N PHE A 198 20.14 3.57 -15.01
CA PHE A 198 20.97 2.40 -15.12
C PHE A 198 22.41 2.87 -14.97
N ASP A 199 23.00 2.73 -13.78
CA ASP A 199 24.40 3.15 -13.51
C ASP A 199 25.44 2.53 -14.45
N ASP A 200 25.05 1.54 -15.26
CA ASP A 200 25.84 0.78 -16.24
C ASP A 200 25.48 1.12 -17.69
N LEU A 201 24.50 2.01 -17.94
CA LEU A 201 24.03 2.39 -19.28
C LEU A 201 24.01 3.92 -19.44
N ASP A 202 25.19 4.53 -19.41
CA ASP A 202 25.45 5.98 -19.51
C ASP A 202 24.82 6.70 -20.73
N PHE A 203 24.27 5.95 -21.69
CA PHE A 203 23.62 6.47 -22.90
C PHE A 203 22.09 6.58 -22.78
N LEU A 204 21.48 6.10 -21.69
CA LEU A 204 20.03 6.22 -21.48
C LEU A 204 19.72 7.50 -20.68
N VAL A 205 18.86 8.34 -21.24
CA VAL A 205 18.35 9.54 -20.55
C VAL A 205 17.44 9.11 -19.39
N PRO A 206 17.52 9.75 -18.22
CA PRO A 206 16.59 9.49 -17.12
C PRO A 206 15.13 9.64 -17.57
N ILE A 207 14.26 8.72 -17.14
CA ILE A 207 12.83 8.78 -17.44
C ILE A 207 12.16 9.69 -16.42
N CYS A 208 11.83 10.92 -16.81
CA CYS A 208 10.90 11.77 -16.07
C CYS A 208 9.46 11.45 -16.48
N ILE A 209 8.53 11.35 -15.53
CA ILE A 209 7.10 11.39 -15.84
C ILE A 209 6.76 12.86 -16.10
N GLU A 210 6.44 13.20 -17.35
CA GLU A 210 5.79 14.47 -17.66
C GLU A 210 4.30 14.36 -17.27
N ASN A 211 3.83 15.30 -16.45
CA ASN A 211 2.42 15.42 -16.04
C ASN A 211 1.54 15.97 -17.16
#